data_AF-A0A0D1BTX1-F1
#
_entry.id   AF-A0A0D1BTX1-F1
#
_cell.length_a   1.000
_cell.length_b   1.000
_cell.length_c   1.000
_cell.angle_alpha   90.00
_cell.angle_beta   90.00
_cell.angle_gamma   90.00
#
_symmetry.space_group_name_H-M   'P 1'
#
loop_
_entity.id
_entity.type
_entity.pdbx_description
1 polymer ?
#
loop_
_entity_poly.entity_id
_entity_poly.type
_entity_poly.pdbx_seq_one_letter_code
_entity_poly.pdbx_strand_id
1 'polypeptide(L)'
;MSKKRQKEIKRRKNRKKKKKSFIGRLFLFLVYEVIVGGIFSLLIAFYGPFDNVKSTLVGTAMATYKHQYIATTFLSKDEINKILNKDKGIRNSNLKENYGDIKIKNKYGNSVERYDINTAKFDGYILEIKNPQKVKIGYTKYMGKMGERTSKMAERHGAVAAVNGGGFRDVSSTGKLWTGTGAYPEGLVISNGKVIYNDFKPGQKANITAFTKEGLLVVGDHTVDELLKMGVVEALSFRNTLIINGKPIPYNEGINPRTAIGQKQDGTIVLLVIDGRRGIKQGATLEEVENILLQRGVVNASNLDGGSSSTMYYKGKVINRPCNWDGERTVATSIYVEP
;
A
#
# COMPACT_ATOMS: atom_id res chain seq x y z
N MET A 1 71.36 10.76 -21.85
CA MET A 1 70.14 11.60 -22.09
C MET A 1 70.47 13.06 -21.81
N SER A 2 70.14 13.99 -22.73
CA SER A 2 70.31 15.44 -22.53
C SER A 2 69.53 15.95 -21.30
N LYS A 3 70.18 16.78 -20.46
CA LYS A 3 69.58 17.44 -19.27
C LYS A 3 68.24 18.13 -19.59
N LYS A 4 68.05 18.61 -20.83
CA LYS A 4 66.82 19.26 -21.31
C LYS A 4 65.63 18.28 -21.39
N ARG A 5 65.87 17.06 -21.88
CA ARG A 5 64.85 15.99 -22.04
C ARG A 5 64.39 15.43 -20.68
N GLN A 6 65.30 15.29 -19.71
CA GLN A 6 64.96 14.90 -18.33
C GLN A 6 64.09 15.96 -17.62
N LYS A 7 64.38 17.25 -17.82
CA LYS A 7 63.61 18.37 -17.24
C LYS A 7 62.18 18.42 -17.80
N GLU A 8 62.00 18.10 -19.07
CA GLU A 8 60.69 18.08 -19.72
C GLU A 8 59.82 16.88 -19.29
N ILE A 9 60.41 15.70 -19.14
CA ILE A 9 59.72 14.51 -18.58
C ILE A 9 59.28 14.77 -17.13
N LYS A 10 60.13 15.40 -16.31
CA LYS A 10 59.80 15.79 -14.92
C LYS A 10 58.65 16.81 -14.89
N ARG A 11 58.63 17.80 -15.80
CA ARG A 11 57.54 18.77 -15.96
C ARG A 11 56.22 18.11 -16.38
N ARG A 12 56.25 17.17 -17.34
CA ARG A 12 55.05 16.41 -17.76
C ARG A 12 54.51 15.51 -16.64
N LYS A 13 55.38 14.82 -15.89
CA LYS A 13 54.99 14.04 -14.70
C LYS A 13 54.38 14.93 -13.61
N ASN A 14 54.96 16.10 -13.34
CA ASN A 14 54.42 17.07 -12.37
C ASN A 14 53.07 17.67 -12.82
N ARG A 15 52.88 17.97 -14.11
CA ARG A 15 51.58 18.41 -14.66
C ARG A 15 50.52 17.31 -14.54
N LYS A 16 50.84 16.05 -14.88
CA LYS A 16 49.92 14.91 -14.69
C LYS A 16 49.59 14.67 -13.21
N LYS A 17 50.55 14.81 -12.29
CA LYS A 17 50.34 14.70 -10.83
C LYS A 17 49.45 15.84 -10.30
N LYS A 18 49.66 17.08 -10.74
CA LYS A 18 48.78 18.23 -10.43
C LYS A 18 47.36 18.04 -10.99
N LYS A 19 47.21 17.55 -12.23
CA LYS A 19 45.89 17.29 -12.85
C LYS A 19 45.13 16.16 -12.14
N LYS A 20 45.79 15.07 -11.73
CA LYS A 20 45.20 14.03 -10.87
C LYS A 20 44.80 14.57 -9.48
N SER A 21 45.62 15.43 -8.87
CA SER A 21 45.30 16.08 -7.59
C SER A 21 44.13 17.07 -7.68
N PHE A 22 43.94 17.71 -8.84
CA PHE A 22 42.79 18.59 -9.10
C PHE A 22 41.51 17.77 -9.29
N ILE A 23 41.54 16.69 -10.08
CA ILE A 23 40.37 15.80 -10.27
C ILE A 23 39.93 15.17 -8.95
N GLY A 24 40.87 14.73 -8.11
CA GLY A 24 40.54 14.20 -6.78
C GLY A 24 39.91 15.25 -5.86
N ARG A 25 40.39 16.49 -5.91
CA ARG A 25 39.79 17.62 -5.15
C ARG A 25 38.40 18.00 -5.67
N LEU A 26 38.19 17.99 -6.99
CA LEU A 26 36.89 18.22 -7.60
C LEU A 26 35.89 17.12 -7.23
N PHE A 27 36.32 15.86 -7.23
CA PHE A 27 35.49 14.74 -6.77
C PHE A 27 35.11 14.89 -5.29
N LEU A 28 36.08 15.20 -4.43
CA LEU A 28 35.81 15.46 -3.00
C LEU A 28 34.87 16.65 -2.80
N PHE A 29 35.01 17.71 -3.58
CA PHE A 29 34.11 18.86 -3.56
C PHE A 29 32.68 18.47 -3.97
N LEU A 30 32.52 17.70 -5.05
CA LEU A 30 31.18 17.22 -5.46
C LEU A 30 30.56 16.28 -4.41
N VAL A 31 31.35 15.41 -3.79
CA VAL A 31 30.88 14.56 -2.68
C VAL A 31 30.46 15.42 -1.49
N TYR A 32 31.24 16.46 -1.15
CA TYR A 32 30.89 17.41 -0.10
C TYR A 32 29.57 18.14 -0.39
N GLU A 33 29.38 18.65 -1.61
CA GLU A 33 28.12 19.30 -2.01
C GLU A 33 26.92 18.35 -1.92
N VAL A 34 27.07 17.08 -2.32
CA VAL A 34 26.00 16.08 -2.20
C VAL A 34 25.67 15.80 -0.72
N ILE A 35 26.69 15.68 0.14
CA ILE A 35 26.48 15.43 1.57
C ILE A 35 25.81 16.63 2.23
N VAL A 36 26.35 17.83 2.04
CA VAL A 36 25.82 19.07 2.63
C VAL A 36 24.43 19.36 2.10
N GLY A 37 24.24 19.32 0.78
CA GLY A 37 22.93 19.48 0.14
C GLY A 37 21.92 18.45 0.63
N GLY A 38 22.33 17.19 0.80
CA GLY A 38 21.49 16.13 1.37
C GLY A 38 21.04 16.45 2.80
N ILE A 39 21.97 16.85 3.68
CA ILE A 39 21.65 17.22 5.06
C ILE A 39 20.71 18.44 5.11
N PHE A 40 21.02 19.51 4.37
CA PHE A 40 20.17 20.70 4.31
C PHE A 40 18.79 20.40 3.72
N SER A 41 18.70 19.53 2.70
CA SER A 41 17.42 19.15 2.12
C SER A 41 16.52 18.44 3.13
N LEU A 42 17.08 17.58 3.99
CA LEU A 42 16.34 16.94 5.08
C LEU A 42 15.90 17.96 6.12
N LEU A 43 16.78 18.88 6.53
CA LEU A 43 16.43 19.95 7.47
C LEU A 43 15.30 20.84 6.93
N ILE A 44 15.38 21.25 5.67
CA ILE A 44 14.33 22.05 5.01
C ILE A 44 13.03 21.25 4.89
N ALA A 45 13.11 19.95 4.61
CA ALA A 45 11.91 19.12 4.51
C ALA A 45 11.20 18.95 5.87
N PHE A 46 11.93 18.86 6.99
CA PHE A 46 11.35 18.69 8.33
C PHE A 46 11.03 20.00 9.06
N TYR A 47 11.81 21.06 8.86
CA TYR A 47 11.65 22.34 9.57
C TYR A 47 11.24 23.50 8.67
N GLY A 48 11.27 23.33 7.34
CA GLY A 48 10.82 24.35 6.41
C GLY A 48 9.29 24.40 6.23
N PRO A 49 8.81 25.31 5.37
CA PRO A 49 7.38 25.61 5.18
C PRO A 49 6.63 24.59 4.31
N PHE A 50 7.21 23.41 4.04
CA PHE A 50 6.67 22.41 3.11
C PHE A 50 5.94 21.28 3.84
N ASP A 51 4.75 21.58 4.38
CA ASP A 51 3.97 20.63 5.18
C ASP A 51 3.65 19.33 4.44
N ASN A 52 3.40 19.37 3.13
CA ASN A 52 3.12 18.18 2.32
C ASN A 52 4.35 17.27 2.17
N VAL A 53 5.53 17.87 1.97
CA VAL A 53 6.79 17.13 1.86
C VAL A 53 7.11 16.48 3.20
N LYS A 54 6.95 17.24 4.30
CA LYS A 54 7.11 16.75 5.67
C LYS A 54 6.18 15.57 5.94
N SER A 55 4.88 15.72 5.66
CA SER A 55 3.87 14.69 5.90
C SER A 55 4.12 13.44 5.07
N THR A 56 4.51 13.60 3.80
CA THR A 56 4.87 12.50 2.89
C THR A 56 6.08 11.72 3.37
N LEU A 57 7.14 12.42 3.79
CA LEU A 57 8.36 11.79 4.32
C LEU A 57 8.09 11.05 5.61
N VAL A 58 7.34 11.65 6.53
CA VAL A 58 6.92 11.00 7.79
C VAL A 58 6.09 9.76 7.49
N GLY A 59 5.06 9.87 6.65
CA GLY A 59 4.20 8.75 6.27
C GLY A 59 5.00 7.61 5.63
N THR A 60 5.91 7.92 4.72
CA THR A 60 6.74 6.92 4.02
C THR A 60 7.75 6.28 4.96
N ALA A 61 8.45 7.07 5.77
CA ALA A 61 9.44 6.57 6.73
C ALA A 61 8.79 5.65 7.77
N MET A 62 7.67 6.09 8.36
CA MET A 62 6.94 5.33 9.38
C MET A 62 6.28 4.07 8.81
N ALA A 63 5.89 4.06 7.53
CA ALA A 63 5.41 2.88 6.81
C ALA A 63 6.52 1.87 6.45
N THR A 64 7.79 2.17 6.73
CA THR A 64 8.91 1.25 6.47
C THR A 64 9.48 0.71 7.78
N TYR A 65 9.94 -0.55 7.79
CA TYR A 65 10.50 -1.17 8.99
C TYR A 65 11.86 -0.60 9.41
N LYS A 66 12.74 -0.35 8.44
CA LYS A 66 14.15 0.01 8.71
C LYS A 66 14.42 1.51 8.75
N HIS A 67 13.52 2.33 8.20
CA HIS A 67 13.79 3.76 8.00
C HIS A 67 12.91 4.68 8.84
N GLN A 68 12.23 4.16 9.87
CA GLN A 68 11.48 4.98 10.82
C GLN A 68 12.38 6.04 11.48
N TYR A 69 13.68 5.73 11.63
CA TYR A 69 14.67 6.67 12.15
C TYR A 69 14.70 7.99 11.36
N ILE A 70 14.40 7.97 10.06
CA ILE A 70 14.36 9.19 9.25
C ILE A 70 13.33 10.18 9.80
N ALA A 71 12.18 9.72 10.30
CA ALA A 71 11.20 10.62 10.92
C ALA A 71 11.53 10.88 12.40
N THR A 72 11.90 9.84 13.17
CA THR A 72 12.11 9.96 14.62
C THR A 72 13.37 10.72 15.02
N THR A 73 14.32 10.92 14.09
CA THR A 73 15.50 11.77 14.34
C THR A 73 15.12 13.26 14.40
N PHE A 74 14.10 13.70 13.66
CA PHE A 74 13.75 15.13 13.56
C PHE A 74 12.48 15.50 14.31
N LEU A 75 11.60 14.54 14.57
CA LEU A 75 10.28 14.78 15.18
C LEU A 75 10.06 13.88 16.39
N SER A 76 9.38 14.43 17.39
CA SER A 76 8.91 13.64 18.53
C SER A 76 7.83 12.64 18.11
N LYS A 77 7.61 11.61 18.93
CA LYS A 77 6.52 10.64 18.69
C LYS A 77 5.15 11.31 18.61
N ASP A 78 4.92 12.36 19.41
CA ASP A 78 3.65 13.09 19.41
C ASP A 78 3.44 13.91 18.15
N GLU A 79 4.49 14.55 17.63
CA GLU A 79 4.44 15.25 16.34
C GLU A 79 4.24 14.29 15.18
N ILE A 80 4.95 13.16 15.18
CA ILE A 80 4.77 12.09 14.19
C ILE A 80 3.34 11.58 14.23
N ASN A 81 2.81 11.27 15.42
CA ASN A 81 1.43 10.86 15.59
C ASN A 81 0.47 11.95 15.13
N LYS A 82 0.71 13.22 15.44
CA LYS A 82 -0.11 14.34 14.99
C LYS A 82 -0.13 14.46 13.47
N ILE A 83 1.01 14.25 12.80
CA ILE A 83 1.11 14.28 11.33
C ILE A 83 0.40 13.06 10.71
N LEU A 84 0.67 11.85 11.22
CA LEU A 84 0.02 10.61 10.76
C LEU A 84 -1.49 10.59 11.03
N ASN A 85 -1.93 11.30 12.07
CA ASN A 85 -3.34 11.42 12.44
C ASN A 85 -3.99 12.71 11.92
N LYS A 86 -3.23 13.62 11.27
CA LYS A 86 -3.75 14.88 10.72
C LYS A 86 -4.88 14.62 9.72
N ASP A 87 -4.74 13.55 8.95
CA ASP A 87 -5.73 13.10 7.95
C ASP A 87 -6.76 12.10 8.50
N LYS A 88 -6.53 11.50 9.69
CA LYS A 88 -7.60 10.81 10.41
C LYS A 88 -8.72 11.76 10.84
N GLY A 89 -8.43 13.07 10.86
CA GLY A 89 -9.38 14.15 11.12
C GLY A 89 -10.32 14.47 9.95
N ILE A 90 -10.02 14.05 8.71
CA ILE A 90 -10.97 14.09 7.60
C ILE A 90 -11.84 12.82 7.67
N ARG A 91 -12.46 12.58 8.83
CA ARG A 91 -13.65 11.75 8.90
C ARG A 91 -14.74 12.55 8.20
N ASN A 92 -14.92 12.36 6.90
CA ASN A 92 -16.16 12.72 6.22
C ASN A 92 -17.25 11.74 6.67
N SER A 93 -17.56 11.73 7.98
CA SER A 93 -18.60 10.94 8.64
C SER A 93 -20.00 11.20 8.09
N ASN A 94 -20.14 12.15 7.18
CA ASN A 94 -21.41 12.57 6.58
C ASN A 94 -21.65 11.95 5.19
N LEU A 95 -20.62 11.40 4.53
CA LEU A 95 -20.82 10.69 3.27
C LEU A 95 -21.21 9.24 3.57
N LYS A 96 -22.50 8.95 3.42
CA LYS A 96 -23.03 7.58 3.46
C LYS A 96 -23.14 7.04 2.05
N GLU A 97 -22.81 5.76 1.88
CA GLU A 97 -23.05 5.05 0.64
C GLU A 97 -24.53 5.06 0.27
N ASN A 98 -24.81 5.36 -0.99
CA ASN A 98 -26.13 5.18 -1.58
C ASN A 98 -26.15 3.85 -2.35
N TYR A 99 -26.69 2.82 -1.71
CA TYR A 99 -26.77 1.49 -2.31
C TYR A 99 -27.85 1.38 -3.40
N GLY A 100 -28.82 2.31 -3.44
CA GLY A 100 -29.96 2.24 -4.36
C GLY A 100 -29.57 2.32 -5.85
N ASP A 101 -28.42 2.90 -6.15
CA ASP A 101 -27.92 3.06 -7.51
C ASP A 101 -27.11 1.85 -8.01
N ILE A 102 -26.75 0.92 -7.12
CA ILE A 102 -25.97 -0.28 -7.46
C ILE A 102 -26.93 -1.41 -7.84
N LYS A 103 -26.91 -1.79 -9.11
CA LYS A 103 -27.73 -2.86 -9.69
C LYS A 103 -26.85 -4.02 -10.08
N ILE A 104 -26.77 -5.03 -9.22
CA ILE A 104 -25.97 -6.25 -9.46
C ILE A 104 -26.56 -7.02 -10.65
N LYS A 105 -25.97 -6.85 -11.82
CA LYS A 105 -26.45 -7.43 -13.08
C LYS A 105 -26.05 -8.88 -13.25
N ASN A 106 -24.82 -9.21 -12.87
CA ASN A 106 -24.25 -10.53 -13.13
C ASN A 106 -24.02 -11.32 -11.83
N LYS A 107 -24.85 -12.33 -11.61
CA LYS A 107 -24.80 -13.23 -10.44
C LYS A 107 -24.32 -14.64 -10.81
N TYR A 108 -24.02 -14.87 -12.09
CA TYR A 108 -23.71 -16.19 -12.64
C TYR A 108 -22.38 -16.18 -13.38
N GLY A 109 -21.68 -17.30 -13.35
CA GLY A 109 -20.39 -17.46 -14.05
C GLY A 109 -19.19 -16.87 -13.31
N ASN A 110 -18.05 -16.92 -14.01
CA ASN A 110 -16.68 -16.75 -13.50
C ASN A 110 -15.83 -15.81 -14.33
N SER A 111 -16.47 -14.87 -15.03
CA SER A 111 -15.74 -13.95 -15.88
C SER A 111 -14.87 -13.02 -15.04
N VAL A 112 -13.56 -13.08 -15.31
CA VAL A 112 -12.55 -12.17 -14.76
C VAL A 112 -11.76 -11.61 -15.92
N GLU A 113 -11.92 -10.31 -16.16
CA GLU A 113 -11.18 -9.56 -17.18
C GLU A 113 -9.93 -8.93 -16.57
N ARG A 114 -8.81 -8.94 -17.30
CA ARG A 114 -7.53 -8.39 -16.84
C ARG A 114 -7.12 -7.20 -17.68
N TYR A 115 -6.59 -6.17 -17.03
CA TYR A 115 -5.97 -5.02 -17.66
C TYR A 115 -4.64 -4.70 -16.99
N ASP A 116 -3.67 -4.27 -17.77
CA ASP A 116 -2.34 -3.92 -17.29
C ASP A 116 -2.11 -2.41 -17.53
N ILE A 117 -1.50 -1.75 -16.55
CA ILE A 117 -1.12 -0.33 -16.60
C ILE A 117 0.40 -0.26 -16.62
N ASN A 118 0.96 0.48 -17.57
CA ASN A 118 2.39 0.75 -17.61
C ASN A 118 2.61 2.26 -17.73
N THR A 119 3.22 2.84 -16.71
CA THR A 119 3.60 4.25 -16.68
C THR A 119 5.09 4.39 -16.34
N ALA A 120 5.62 5.60 -16.50
CA ALA A 120 6.96 5.93 -16.04
C ALA A 120 7.11 5.79 -14.51
N LYS A 121 6.03 5.99 -13.74
CA LYS A 121 6.05 5.98 -12.27
C LYS A 121 5.80 4.60 -11.65
N PHE A 122 5.00 3.76 -12.31
CA PHE A 122 4.60 2.47 -11.77
C PHE A 122 4.08 1.51 -12.86
N ASP A 123 4.06 0.22 -12.53
CA ASP A 123 3.29 -0.81 -13.22
C ASP A 123 2.05 -1.14 -12.37
N GLY A 124 0.91 -1.42 -12.99
CA GLY A 124 -0.32 -1.75 -12.29
C GLY A 124 -1.09 -2.86 -12.99
N TYR A 125 -1.94 -3.55 -12.23
CA TYR A 125 -2.73 -4.69 -12.70
C TYR A 125 -4.14 -4.54 -12.14
N ILE A 126 -5.12 -4.70 -13.03
CA ILE A 126 -6.54 -4.63 -12.71
C ILE A 126 -7.18 -5.96 -13.06
N LEU A 127 -8.01 -6.47 -12.15
CA LEU A 127 -8.94 -7.57 -12.43
C LEU A 127 -10.37 -7.08 -12.21
N GLU A 128 -11.24 -7.30 -13.20
CA GLU A 128 -12.66 -7.04 -13.09
C GLU A 128 -13.44 -8.35 -12.96
N ILE A 129 -14.05 -8.54 -11.79
CA ILE A 129 -14.81 -9.72 -11.41
C ILE A 129 -16.28 -9.38 -11.64
N LYS A 130 -16.89 -9.98 -12.67
CA LYS A 130 -18.28 -9.65 -13.03
C LYS A 130 -19.28 -10.15 -12.00
N ASN A 131 -18.98 -11.25 -11.29
CA ASN A 131 -19.83 -11.82 -10.25
C ASN A 131 -19.32 -11.44 -8.85
N PRO A 132 -19.88 -10.42 -8.18
CA PRO A 132 -19.40 -9.97 -6.88
C PRO A 132 -19.61 -11.01 -5.76
N GLN A 133 -20.56 -11.93 -5.90
CA GLN A 133 -20.85 -12.93 -4.85
C GLN A 133 -19.76 -13.98 -4.66
N LYS A 134 -18.83 -14.08 -5.63
CA LYS A 134 -17.65 -14.95 -5.57
C LYS A 134 -16.47 -14.36 -4.82
N VAL A 135 -16.56 -13.08 -4.45
CA VAL A 135 -15.51 -12.43 -3.66
C VAL A 135 -15.65 -12.84 -2.20
N LYS A 136 -14.56 -13.34 -1.62
CA LYS A 136 -14.49 -13.89 -0.26
C LYS A 136 -13.28 -13.37 0.49
N ILE A 137 -13.35 -13.36 1.82
CA ILE A 137 -12.19 -13.08 2.67
C ILE A 137 -11.46 -14.37 3.01
N GLY A 138 -10.17 -14.42 2.65
CA GLY A 138 -9.23 -15.41 3.12
C GLY A 138 -8.44 -14.89 4.32
N TYR A 139 -8.03 -15.80 5.20
CA TYR A 139 -7.19 -15.48 6.35
C TYR A 139 -6.16 -16.58 6.57
N THR A 140 -5.05 -16.23 7.23
CA THR A 140 -3.98 -17.18 7.54
C THR A 140 -4.53 -18.37 8.33
N LYS A 141 -4.19 -19.59 7.88
CA LYS A 141 -4.48 -20.81 8.67
C LYS A 141 -3.63 -20.92 9.94
N TYR A 142 -2.63 -20.04 10.10
CA TYR A 142 -1.72 -19.98 11.24
C TYR A 142 -2.03 -18.77 12.14
N MET A 143 -3.30 -18.39 12.22
CA MET A 143 -3.80 -17.28 13.04
C MET A 143 -3.17 -17.28 14.44
N GLY A 144 -2.63 -16.13 14.84
CA GLY A 144 -1.93 -15.94 16.11
C GLY A 144 -0.50 -16.46 16.17
N LYS A 145 0.00 -17.11 15.11
CA LYS A 145 1.39 -17.62 15.02
C LYS A 145 2.17 -16.94 13.90
N MET A 146 1.63 -16.93 12.68
CA MET A 146 2.25 -16.27 11.54
C MET A 146 1.23 -16.00 10.42
N GLY A 147 1.58 -15.11 9.51
CA GLY A 147 0.80 -14.88 8.29
C GLY A 147 1.04 -15.96 7.25
N GLU A 148 0.29 -15.84 6.16
CA GLU A 148 0.39 -16.70 4.99
C GLU A 148 0.63 -15.81 3.76
N ARG A 149 1.31 -16.34 2.75
CA ARG A 149 1.48 -15.64 1.47
C ARG A 149 0.12 -15.55 0.76
N THR A 150 -0.15 -14.45 0.06
CA THR A 150 -1.42 -14.28 -0.68
C THR A 150 -1.65 -15.40 -1.68
N SER A 151 -0.61 -15.81 -2.42
CA SER A 151 -0.70 -16.96 -3.33
C SER A 151 -1.08 -18.26 -2.63
N LYS A 152 -0.55 -18.52 -1.43
CA LYS A 152 -0.80 -19.74 -0.66
C LYS A 152 -2.21 -19.77 -0.08
N MET A 153 -2.73 -18.64 0.36
CA MET A 153 -4.15 -18.52 0.69
C MET A 153 -5.03 -18.77 -0.54
N ALA A 154 -4.68 -18.19 -1.70
CA ALA A 154 -5.42 -18.37 -2.94
C ALA A 154 -5.43 -19.83 -3.41
N GLU A 155 -4.27 -20.49 -3.43
CA GLU A 155 -4.11 -21.92 -3.76
C GLU A 155 -4.96 -22.80 -2.84
N ARG A 156 -4.92 -22.54 -1.53
CA ARG A 156 -5.70 -23.30 -0.53
C ARG A 156 -7.20 -23.21 -0.75
N HIS A 157 -7.69 -22.09 -1.29
CA HIS A 157 -9.10 -21.88 -1.60
C HIS A 157 -9.46 -22.24 -3.06
N GLY A 158 -8.51 -22.74 -3.87
CA GLY A 158 -8.75 -23.00 -5.29
C GLY A 158 -9.14 -21.75 -6.08
N ALA A 159 -8.69 -20.57 -5.63
CA ALA A 159 -9.15 -19.29 -6.14
C ALA A 159 -8.66 -19.01 -7.57
N VAL A 160 -9.48 -18.34 -8.37
CA VAL A 160 -9.10 -17.86 -9.71
C VAL A 160 -8.26 -16.59 -9.64
N ALA A 161 -8.57 -15.73 -8.66
CA ALA A 161 -7.86 -14.48 -8.39
C ALA A 161 -7.76 -14.23 -6.89
N ALA A 162 -6.72 -13.51 -6.46
CA ALA A 162 -6.64 -12.98 -5.10
C ALA A 162 -5.75 -11.74 -5.02
N VAL A 163 -6.00 -10.90 -4.00
CA VAL A 163 -5.11 -9.83 -3.57
C VAL A 163 -4.89 -9.92 -2.06
N ASN A 164 -3.83 -9.29 -1.56
CA ASN A 164 -3.66 -9.13 -0.11
C ASN A 164 -4.82 -8.29 0.48
N GLY A 165 -5.13 -8.51 1.76
CA GLY A 165 -6.28 -7.92 2.43
C GLY A 165 -5.94 -6.72 3.32
N GLY A 166 -6.43 -6.78 4.54
CA GLY A 166 -6.35 -5.72 5.54
C GLY A 166 -5.05 -5.68 6.33
N GLY A 167 -5.06 -4.86 7.37
CA GLY A 167 -3.91 -4.59 8.22
C GLY A 167 -3.59 -5.79 9.12
N PHE A 168 -2.39 -5.79 9.68
CA PHE A 168 -1.99 -6.83 10.61
C PHE A 168 -0.91 -6.35 11.56
N ARG A 169 -1.03 -6.83 12.80
CA ARG A 169 -0.04 -6.67 13.85
C ARG A 169 0.74 -7.96 14.01
N ASP A 170 1.96 -7.77 14.48
CA ASP A 170 2.80 -8.88 14.92
C ASP A 170 3.20 -8.66 16.35
N VAL A 171 3.51 -9.75 17.05
CA VAL A 171 4.13 -9.73 18.37
C VAL A 171 5.34 -10.66 18.31
N SER A 172 6.53 -10.09 18.43
CA SER A 172 7.77 -10.86 18.61
C SER A 172 7.68 -11.73 19.87
N SER A 173 8.45 -12.82 19.93
CA SER A 173 8.70 -13.57 21.18
C SER A 173 9.28 -12.70 22.30
N THR A 174 9.84 -11.54 21.95
CA THR A 174 10.35 -10.50 22.88
C THR A 174 9.35 -9.38 23.19
N GLY A 175 8.08 -9.51 22.79
CA GLY A 175 7.03 -8.51 23.03
C GLY A 175 7.05 -7.29 22.11
N LYS A 176 8.01 -7.20 21.16
CA LYS A 176 8.03 -6.15 20.14
C LYS A 176 6.84 -6.30 19.17
N LEU A 177 6.03 -5.26 19.06
CA LEU A 177 4.96 -5.21 18.06
C LEU A 177 5.54 -4.95 16.66
N TRP A 178 4.90 -5.46 15.60
CA TRP A 178 5.19 -5.14 14.18
C TRP A 178 6.46 -5.78 13.56
N THR A 179 6.76 -7.05 13.83
CA THR A 179 7.88 -7.81 13.22
C THR A 179 7.69 -8.22 11.75
N GLY A 180 6.54 -7.96 11.14
CA GLY A 180 6.23 -8.22 9.75
C GLY A 180 5.79 -9.64 9.39
N THR A 181 5.38 -10.47 10.36
CA THR A 181 5.01 -11.88 10.15
C THR A 181 3.60 -12.10 9.61
N GLY A 182 2.66 -11.17 9.83
CA GLY A 182 1.25 -11.33 9.47
C GLY A 182 0.42 -12.16 10.47
N ALA A 183 0.85 -12.27 11.73
CA ALA A 183 0.28 -13.23 12.68
C ALA A 183 -1.16 -12.90 13.13
N TYR A 184 -1.46 -11.61 13.32
CA TYR A 184 -2.77 -11.16 13.81
C TYR A 184 -3.36 -10.14 12.83
N PRO A 185 -4.57 -10.36 12.29
CA PRO A 185 -5.32 -9.31 11.62
C PRO A 185 -5.47 -8.10 12.54
N GLU A 186 -5.53 -6.91 11.97
CA GLU A 186 -6.02 -5.73 12.68
C GLU A 186 -7.50 -5.56 12.44
N GLY A 187 -8.23 -5.22 13.49
CA GLY A 187 -9.64 -4.90 13.38
C GLY A 187 -10.53 -6.14 13.34
N LEU A 188 -11.35 -6.18 12.30
CA LEU A 188 -12.41 -7.16 12.11
C LEU A 188 -12.07 -8.07 10.92
N VAL A 189 -12.38 -9.35 11.08
CA VAL A 189 -12.46 -10.33 9.98
C VAL A 189 -13.79 -11.07 10.12
N ILE A 190 -14.65 -10.96 9.10
CA ILE A 190 -15.86 -11.77 8.92
C ILE A 190 -15.65 -12.64 7.69
N SER A 191 -15.98 -13.92 7.81
CA SER A 191 -16.03 -14.83 6.66
C SER A 191 -17.20 -15.78 6.80
N ASN A 192 -17.93 -16.01 5.71
CA ASN A 192 -19.15 -16.81 5.69
C ASN A 192 -20.18 -16.41 6.77
N GLY A 193 -20.33 -15.11 7.03
CA GLY A 193 -21.25 -14.56 8.02
C GLY A 193 -20.84 -14.76 9.48
N LYS A 194 -19.64 -15.28 9.74
CA LYS A 194 -19.11 -15.50 11.09
C LYS A 194 -17.97 -14.53 11.38
N VAL A 195 -17.97 -13.95 12.57
CA VAL A 195 -16.85 -13.15 13.08
C VAL A 195 -15.69 -14.09 13.41
N ILE A 196 -14.62 -14.05 12.61
CA ILE A 196 -13.42 -14.89 12.77
C ILE A 196 -12.41 -14.21 13.70
N TYR A 197 -12.29 -12.89 13.60
CA TYR A 197 -11.41 -12.07 14.42
C TYR A 197 -12.06 -10.71 14.66
N ASN A 198 -11.93 -10.18 15.88
CA ASN A 198 -12.39 -8.85 16.22
C ASN A 198 -11.58 -8.32 17.40
N ASP A 199 -10.80 -7.24 17.17
CA ASP A 199 -10.08 -6.53 18.24
C ASP A 199 -10.70 -5.17 18.60
N PHE A 200 -11.89 -4.87 18.07
CA PHE A 200 -12.61 -3.65 18.37
C PHE A 200 -13.37 -3.73 19.69
N LYS A 201 -13.47 -2.59 20.37
CA LYS A 201 -14.36 -2.44 21.52
C LYS A 201 -15.83 -2.44 21.07
N PRO A 202 -16.78 -2.86 21.93
CA PRO A 202 -18.20 -2.73 21.63
C PRO A 202 -18.57 -1.30 21.24
N GLY A 203 -19.32 -1.13 20.15
CA GLY A 203 -19.73 0.17 19.61
C GLY A 203 -18.62 0.98 18.93
N GLN A 204 -17.38 0.48 18.85
CA GLN A 204 -16.31 1.14 18.12
C GLN A 204 -16.56 1.05 16.61
N LYS A 205 -16.54 2.22 15.94
CA LYS A 205 -16.50 2.30 14.48
C LYS A 205 -15.08 2.14 13.98
N ALA A 206 -14.93 1.40 12.89
CA ALA A 206 -13.68 1.27 12.18
C ALA A 206 -13.95 1.25 10.68
N ASN A 207 -12.91 1.56 9.91
CA ASN A 207 -13.00 1.53 8.46
C ASN A 207 -12.97 0.09 7.96
N ILE A 208 -14.00 -0.29 7.22
CA ILE A 208 -14.28 -1.66 6.78
C ILE A 208 -14.31 -1.73 5.27
N THR A 209 -13.89 -2.88 4.76
CA THR A 209 -14.23 -3.37 3.42
C THR A 209 -15.05 -4.65 3.60
N ALA A 210 -16.32 -4.62 3.22
CA ALA A 210 -17.25 -5.72 3.46
C ALA A 210 -18.10 -6.04 2.23
N PHE A 211 -18.60 -7.27 2.17
CA PHE A 211 -19.57 -7.71 1.18
C PHE A 211 -20.81 -8.28 1.85
N THR A 212 -21.98 -7.82 1.40
CA THR A 212 -23.25 -8.47 1.73
C THR A 212 -23.40 -9.78 0.96
N LYS A 213 -24.34 -10.62 1.38
CA LYS A 213 -24.65 -11.89 0.69
C LYS A 213 -25.03 -11.68 -0.78
N GLU A 214 -25.59 -10.53 -1.11
CA GLU A 214 -26.02 -10.16 -2.44
C GLU A 214 -24.85 -9.72 -3.34
N GLY A 215 -23.67 -9.48 -2.76
CA GLY A 215 -22.47 -8.99 -3.46
C GLY A 215 -22.33 -7.48 -3.45
N LEU A 216 -22.98 -6.77 -2.53
CA LEU A 216 -22.80 -5.33 -2.36
C LEU A 216 -21.51 -5.04 -1.60
N LEU A 217 -20.63 -4.20 -2.15
CA LEU A 217 -19.45 -3.71 -1.44
C LEU A 217 -19.89 -2.60 -0.49
N VAL A 218 -19.58 -2.77 0.79
CA VAL A 218 -19.78 -1.82 1.88
C VAL A 218 -18.42 -1.29 2.32
N VAL A 219 -18.26 0.02 2.36
CA VAL A 219 -17.02 0.70 2.73
C VAL A 219 -17.23 1.72 3.85
N GLY A 220 -16.15 2.08 4.53
CA GLY A 220 -16.17 3.18 5.50
C GLY A 220 -16.41 2.74 6.93
N ASP A 221 -16.75 3.71 7.77
CA ASP A 221 -16.75 3.57 9.23
C ASP A 221 -18.04 2.91 9.74
N HIS A 222 -17.96 1.63 10.10
CA HIS A 222 -19.07 0.83 10.61
C HIS A 222 -18.71 0.14 11.93
N THR A 223 -19.72 -0.13 12.74
CA THR A 223 -19.65 -1.06 13.88
C THR A 223 -19.94 -2.48 13.41
N VAL A 224 -19.50 -3.47 14.19
CA VAL A 224 -19.79 -4.89 13.91
C VAL A 224 -21.30 -5.13 13.83
N ASP A 225 -22.08 -4.54 14.73
CA ASP A 225 -23.53 -4.71 14.76
C ASP A 225 -24.23 -4.10 13.53
N GLU A 226 -23.77 -2.94 13.04
CA GLU A 226 -24.25 -2.34 11.79
C GLU A 226 -24.02 -3.30 10.61
N LEU A 227 -22.81 -3.87 10.49
CA LEU A 227 -22.48 -4.81 9.42
C LEU A 227 -23.35 -6.08 9.46
N LEU A 228 -23.53 -6.67 10.64
CA LEU A 228 -24.35 -7.87 10.80
C LEU A 228 -25.82 -7.61 10.45
N LYS A 229 -26.36 -6.45 10.83
CA LYS A 229 -27.73 -6.02 10.45
C LYS A 229 -27.87 -5.80 8.93
N MET A 230 -26.80 -5.40 8.26
CA MET A 230 -26.77 -5.23 6.80
C MET A 230 -26.63 -6.56 6.03
N GLY A 231 -26.55 -7.70 6.71
CA GLY A 231 -26.39 -9.00 6.05
C GLY A 231 -24.99 -9.20 5.46
N VAL A 232 -23.98 -8.56 6.04
CA VAL A 232 -22.56 -8.76 5.67
C VAL A 232 -22.15 -10.20 5.95
N VAL A 233 -21.52 -10.83 4.96
CA VAL A 233 -21.01 -12.20 5.04
C VAL A 233 -19.50 -12.28 4.95
N GLU A 234 -18.86 -11.26 4.38
CA GLU A 234 -17.41 -11.20 4.19
C GLU A 234 -16.96 -9.79 4.61
N ALA A 235 -15.96 -9.67 5.48
CA ALA A 235 -15.43 -8.36 5.88
C ALA A 235 -13.99 -8.44 6.33
N LEU A 236 -13.25 -7.37 6.06
CA LEU A 236 -11.97 -7.10 6.69
C LEU A 236 -11.83 -5.61 7.03
N SER A 237 -10.90 -5.28 7.93
CA SER A 237 -10.58 -3.90 8.25
C SER A 237 -9.31 -3.43 7.57
N PHE A 238 -9.38 -2.24 6.98
CA PHE A 238 -8.21 -1.46 6.63
C PHE A 238 -8.54 0.03 6.67
N ARG A 239 -7.52 0.89 6.61
CA ARG A 239 -7.70 2.34 6.63
C ARG A 239 -8.03 2.90 5.25
N ASN A 240 -8.72 4.04 5.27
CA ASN A 240 -9.02 4.94 4.15
C ASN A 240 -10.04 4.36 3.15
N THR A 241 -11.21 5.00 3.07
CA THR A 241 -12.20 4.75 2.03
C THR A 241 -11.92 5.69 0.88
N LEU A 242 -11.66 5.16 -0.31
CA LEU A 242 -11.16 5.96 -1.43
C LEU A 242 -12.27 6.68 -2.19
N ILE A 243 -13.41 6.01 -2.42
CA ILE A 243 -14.50 6.56 -3.22
C ILE A 243 -15.82 6.20 -2.54
N ILE A 244 -16.72 7.18 -2.41
CA ILE A 244 -18.12 6.97 -2.01
C ILE A 244 -19.02 7.64 -3.04
N ASN A 245 -19.96 6.91 -3.62
CA ASN A 245 -20.94 7.39 -4.61
C ASN A 245 -20.28 8.14 -5.79
N GLY A 246 -19.17 7.63 -6.30
CA GLY A 246 -18.40 8.20 -7.40
C GLY A 246 -17.61 9.47 -7.03
N LYS A 247 -17.56 9.83 -5.74
CA LYS A 247 -16.77 10.98 -5.25
C LYS A 247 -15.50 10.48 -4.56
N PRO A 248 -14.31 10.90 -5.01
CA PRO A 248 -13.06 10.55 -4.34
C PRO A 248 -12.97 11.24 -2.97
N ILE A 249 -12.30 10.59 -2.02
CA ILE A 249 -12.03 11.11 -0.68
C ILE A 249 -10.53 11.36 -0.58
N PRO A 250 -10.08 12.63 -0.55
CA PRO A 250 -8.67 12.92 -0.62
C PRO A 250 -7.94 12.53 0.67
N TYR A 251 -6.79 11.88 0.52
CA TYR A 251 -5.84 11.57 1.60
C TYR A 251 -4.43 11.99 1.20
N ASN A 252 -3.67 12.56 2.14
CA ASN A 252 -2.30 12.97 1.90
C ASN A 252 -1.32 11.88 2.37
N GLU A 253 -1.28 10.78 1.63
CA GLU A 253 -0.30 9.71 1.84
C GLU A 253 0.79 9.70 0.76
N GLY A 254 2.02 9.34 1.15
CA GLY A 254 3.15 9.26 0.23
C GLY A 254 3.04 8.20 -0.86
N ILE A 255 3.93 8.29 -1.85
CA ILE A 255 3.99 7.37 -2.99
C ILE A 255 4.44 5.98 -2.53
N ASN A 256 3.64 4.96 -2.82
CA ASN A 256 3.91 3.58 -2.41
C ASN A 256 3.34 2.56 -3.41
N PRO A 257 3.76 1.27 -3.37
CA PRO A 257 2.93 0.19 -3.89
C PRO A 257 1.56 0.22 -3.21
N ARG A 258 0.49 -0.01 -3.96
CA ARG A 258 -0.89 0.12 -3.48
C ARG A 258 -1.70 -1.12 -3.84
N THR A 259 -2.65 -1.46 -2.99
CA THR A 259 -3.69 -2.44 -3.26
C THR A 259 -5.02 -1.78 -2.95
N ALA A 260 -6.01 -1.92 -3.83
CA ALA A 260 -7.32 -1.34 -3.66
C ALA A 260 -8.41 -2.24 -4.25
N ILE A 261 -9.63 -2.03 -3.78
CA ILE A 261 -10.83 -2.71 -4.25
C ILE A 261 -11.95 -1.71 -4.44
N GLY A 262 -12.77 -1.91 -5.47
CA GLY A 262 -13.96 -1.09 -5.68
C GLY A 262 -15.08 -1.83 -6.39
N GLN A 263 -16.25 -1.22 -6.40
CA GLN A 263 -17.44 -1.73 -7.05
C GLN A 263 -18.01 -0.69 -8.02
N LYS A 264 -18.41 -1.16 -9.21
CA LYS A 264 -19.13 -0.37 -10.22
C LYS A 264 -20.65 -0.42 -9.98
N GLN A 265 -21.39 0.47 -10.64
CA GLN A 265 -22.86 0.50 -10.56
C GLN A 265 -23.53 -0.81 -11.01
N ASP A 266 -22.89 -1.60 -11.88
CA ASP A 266 -23.44 -2.89 -12.33
C ASP A 266 -23.13 -4.08 -11.40
N GLY A 267 -22.45 -3.82 -10.28
CA GLY A 267 -22.02 -4.81 -9.30
C GLY A 267 -20.62 -5.37 -9.56
N THR A 268 -19.99 -5.10 -10.71
CA THR A 268 -18.63 -5.58 -11.02
C THR A 268 -17.63 -5.12 -9.95
N ILE A 269 -16.86 -6.05 -9.42
CA ILE A 269 -15.76 -5.75 -8.49
C ILE A 269 -14.48 -5.51 -9.28
N VAL A 270 -13.73 -4.50 -8.89
CA VAL A 270 -12.44 -4.11 -9.48
C VAL A 270 -11.37 -4.28 -8.41
N LEU A 271 -10.45 -5.22 -8.63
CA LEU A 271 -9.22 -5.34 -7.83
C LEU A 271 -8.10 -4.60 -8.56
N LEU A 272 -7.34 -3.79 -7.82
CA LEU A 272 -6.21 -3.04 -8.34
C LEU A 272 -4.98 -3.29 -7.47
N VAL A 273 -3.86 -3.64 -8.10
CA VAL A 273 -2.54 -3.65 -7.46
C VAL A 273 -1.57 -2.82 -8.29
N ILE A 274 -0.84 -1.93 -7.62
CA ILE A 274 0.20 -1.09 -8.20
C ILE A 274 1.54 -1.48 -7.58
N ASP A 275 2.50 -1.83 -8.44
CA ASP A 275 3.88 -2.06 -8.07
C ASP A 275 4.59 -0.73 -7.80
N GLY A 276 5.58 -0.75 -6.91
CA GLY A 276 6.40 0.42 -6.59
C GLY A 276 7.68 0.02 -5.86
N ARG A 277 8.42 1.02 -5.37
CA ARG A 277 9.74 0.85 -4.71
C ARG A 277 10.72 0.01 -5.55
N ARG A 278 10.71 0.19 -6.87
CA ARG A 278 11.52 -0.60 -7.83
C ARG A 278 12.23 0.29 -8.85
N GLY A 279 13.55 0.45 -8.67
CA GLY A 279 14.33 1.34 -9.53
C GLY A 279 13.75 2.76 -9.49
N ILE A 280 13.39 3.30 -10.66
CA ILE A 280 12.71 4.60 -10.76
C ILE A 280 11.20 4.54 -10.49
N LYS A 281 10.59 3.35 -10.47
CA LYS A 281 9.16 3.17 -10.25
C LYS A 281 8.85 3.18 -8.76
N GLN A 282 8.45 4.35 -8.25
CA GLN A 282 8.23 4.57 -6.82
C GLN A 282 6.90 4.00 -6.33
N GLY A 283 5.89 3.89 -7.21
CA GLY A 283 4.52 3.51 -6.87
C GLY A 283 3.54 4.63 -7.17
N ALA A 284 2.39 4.65 -6.49
CA ALA A 284 1.33 5.62 -6.69
C ALA A 284 0.91 6.34 -5.39
N THR A 285 0.38 7.56 -5.55
CA THR A 285 -0.40 8.24 -4.51
C THR A 285 -1.81 7.63 -4.40
N LEU A 286 -2.54 7.93 -3.32
CA LEU A 286 -3.94 7.50 -3.20
C LEU A 286 -4.85 8.21 -4.23
N GLU A 287 -4.57 9.48 -4.55
CA GLU A 287 -5.25 10.21 -5.62
C GLU A 287 -5.08 9.54 -6.99
N GLU A 288 -3.87 9.04 -7.32
CA GLU A 288 -3.64 8.30 -8.56
C GLU A 288 -4.45 6.98 -8.58
N VAL A 289 -4.58 6.29 -7.44
CA VAL A 289 -5.42 5.10 -7.29
C VAL A 289 -6.90 5.43 -7.49
N GLU A 290 -7.39 6.48 -6.84
CA GLU A 290 -8.77 6.97 -6.97
C GLU A 290 -9.10 7.30 -8.43
N ASN A 291 -8.22 8.04 -9.12
CA ASN A 291 -8.40 8.39 -10.52
C ASN A 291 -8.47 7.16 -11.43
N ILE A 292 -7.61 6.15 -11.21
CA ILE A 292 -7.65 4.89 -11.97
C ILE A 292 -9.01 4.19 -11.75
N LEU A 293 -9.46 4.08 -10.50
CA LEU A 293 -10.73 3.41 -10.18
C LEU A 293 -11.94 4.16 -10.78
N LEU A 294 -11.96 5.49 -10.67
CA LEU A 294 -13.00 6.34 -11.28
C LEU A 294 -13.04 6.17 -12.81
N GLN A 295 -11.89 6.13 -13.47
CA GLN A 295 -11.80 5.88 -14.92
C GLN A 295 -12.32 4.49 -15.31
N ARG A 296 -12.30 3.51 -14.39
CA ARG A 296 -12.92 2.18 -14.58
C ARG A 296 -14.42 2.16 -14.27
N GLY A 297 -15.02 3.28 -13.86
CA GLY A 297 -16.44 3.39 -13.51
C GLY A 297 -16.78 2.90 -12.10
N VAL A 298 -15.79 2.85 -11.21
CA VAL A 298 -16.00 2.48 -9.80
C VAL A 298 -16.74 3.60 -9.08
N VAL A 299 -17.76 3.24 -8.30
CA VAL A 299 -18.57 4.18 -7.51
C VAL A 299 -18.29 4.10 -6.02
N ASN A 300 -17.93 2.93 -5.49
CA ASN A 300 -17.48 2.79 -4.10
C ASN A 300 -16.14 2.05 -4.08
N ALA A 301 -15.18 2.52 -3.30
CA ALA A 301 -13.85 1.92 -3.22
C ALA A 301 -13.21 2.05 -1.85
N SER A 302 -12.40 1.06 -1.52
CA SER A 302 -11.63 0.98 -0.31
C SER A 302 -10.16 0.71 -0.62
N ASN A 303 -9.29 1.30 0.20
CA ASN A 303 -7.87 0.99 0.19
C ASN A 303 -7.63 -0.32 0.95
N LEU A 304 -6.60 -1.06 0.55
CA LEU A 304 -6.15 -2.29 1.22
C LEU A 304 -4.68 -2.15 1.59
N ASP A 305 -4.14 -3.14 2.31
CA ASP A 305 -2.76 -3.04 2.77
C ASP A 305 -1.79 -2.92 1.58
N GLY A 306 -0.85 -1.98 1.71
CA GLY A 306 0.00 -1.55 0.60
C GLY A 306 1.46 -1.95 0.78
N GLY A 307 2.34 -1.26 0.06
CA GLY A 307 3.78 -1.40 0.23
C GLY A 307 4.25 -2.83 -0.03
N SER A 308 4.98 -3.40 0.93
CA SER A 308 5.50 -4.76 0.82
C SER A 308 4.41 -5.84 0.77
N SER A 309 3.18 -5.52 1.16
CA SER A 309 2.04 -6.46 1.15
C SER A 309 1.40 -6.57 -0.23
N SER A 310 1.58 -5.57 -1.10
CA SER A 310 0.91 -5.48 -2.40
C SER A 310 1.21 -6.67 -3.29
N THR A 311 0.22 -7.55 -3.42
CA THR A 311 0.33 -8.82 -4.15
C THR A 311 -0.98 -9.11 -4.85
N MET A 312 -0.91 -9.50 -6.12
CA MET A 312 -2.02 -9.98 -6.94
C MET A 312 -1.69 -11.35 -7.53
N TYR A 313 -2.55 -12.32 -7.23
CA TYR A 313 -2.55 -13.66 -7.77
C TYR A 313 -3.67 -13.81 -8.80
N TYR A 314 -3.38 -14.43 -9.94
CA TYR A 314 -4.37 -14.71 -10.98
C TYR A 314 -3.98 -15.96 -11.76
N LYS A 315 -4.91 -16.91 -11.88
CA LYS A 315 -4.76 -18.15 -12.66
C LYS A 315 -3.45 -18.90 -12.36
N GLY A 316 -3.23 -19.25 -11.10
CA GLY A 316 -2.09 -20.11 -10.71
C GLY A 316 -0.78 -19.38 -10.41
N LYS A 317 -0.72 -18.05 -10.55
CA LYS A 317 0.53 -17.29 -10.40
C LYS A 317 0.33 -15.91 -9.81
N VAL A 318 1.36 -15.43 -9.10
CA VAL A 318 1.50 -14.01 -8.77
C VAL A 318 1.83 -13.25 -10.06
N ILE A 319 1.02 -12.25 -10.41
CA ILE A 319 1.15 -11.53 -11.69
C ILE A 319 1.81 -10.16 -11.57
N ASN A 320 1.78 -9.55 -10.39
CA ASN A 320 2.54 -8.35 -10.10
C ASN A 320 3.96 -8.72 -9.63
N ARG A 321 4.81 -7.73 -9.39
CA ARG A 321 6.15 -7.96 -8.84
C ARG A 321 6.26 -7.27 -7.48
N PRO A 322 5.96 -8.01 -6.38
CA PRO A 322 6.10 -7.53 -5.02
C PRO A 322 7.46 -6.89 -4.76
N CYS A 323 7.50 -5.86 -3.92
CA CYS A 323 8.71 -5.05 -3.76
C CYS A 323 9.75 -5.66 -2.82
N ASN A 324 9.43 -6.74 -2.11
CA ASN A 324 10.44 -7.43 -1.30
C ASN A 324 11.37 -8.26 -2.19
N TRP A 325 12.60 -8.44 -1.71
CA TRP A 325 13.63 -9.16 -2.45
C TRP A 325 13.32 -10.65 -2.62
N ASP A 326 12.54 -11.24 -1.70
CA ASP A 326 12.12 -12.65 -1.67
C ASP A 326 10.71 -12.88 -2.21
N GLY A 327 10.10 -11.88 -2.85
CA GLY A 327 8.78 -11.95 -3.47
C GLY A 327 7.66 -11.46 -2.55
N GLU A 328 6.52 -12.15 -2.56
CA GLU A 328 5.39 -11.77 -1.70
C GLU A 328 5.72 -12.04 -0.23
N ARG A 329 5.35 -11.09 0.63
CA ARG A 329 5.43 -11.29 2.08
C ARG A 329 4.24 -12.10 2.61
N THR A 330 4.36 -12.57 3.84
CA THR A 330 3.23 -13.08 4.58
C THR A 330 2.34 -11.93 5.08
N VAL A 331 1.03 -12.14 5.01
CA VAL A 331 -0.03 -11.23 5.45
C VAL A 331 -1.07 -12.02 6.26
N ALA A 332 -1.90 -11.33 7.05
CA ALA A 332 -2.91 -12.00 7.86
C ALA A 332 -4.19 -12.35 7.08
N THR A 333 -4.56 -11.53 6.10
CA THR A 333 -5.80 -11.67 5.32
C THR A 333 -5.57 -11.45 3.83
N SER A 334 -6.46 -12.00 3.01
CA SER A 334 -6.53 -11.81 1.57
C SER A 334 -7.99 -11.64 1.14
N ILE A 335 -8.19 -11.06 -0.04
CA ILE A 335 -9.46 -11.11 -0.75
C ILE A 335 -9.27 -12.04 -1.92
N TYR A 336 -10.10 -13.08 -2.05
CA TYR A 336 -10.01 -14.05 -3.14
C TYR A 336 -11.32 -14.20 -3.88
N VAL A 337 -11.24 -14.76 -5.09
CA VAL A 337 -12.37 -15.00 -5.98
C VAL A 337 -12.50 -16.50 -6.19
N GLU A 338 -13.65 -17.05 -5.82
CA GLU A 338 -13.98 -18.46 -6.00
C GLU A 338 -14.03 -18.86 -7.49
N PRO A 339 -13.77 -20.14 -7.82
CA PRO A 339 -13.64 -20.62 -9.18
C PRO A 339 -14.93 -20.76 -9.98
#